data_AF-A0A428WKC3-F1
#
_entry.id   AF-A0A428WKC3-F1
#
_cell.length_a   1.000
_cell.length_b   1.000
_cell.length_c   1.000
_cell.angle_alpha   90.00
_cell.angle_beta   90.00
_cell.angle_gamma   90.00
#
_symmetry.space_group_name_H-M   'P 1'
#
loop_
_entity.id
_entity.type
_entity.pdbx_description
1 polymer ?
#
loop_
_entity_poly.entity_id
_entity_poly.type
_entity_poly.pdbx_seq_one_letter_code
_entity_poly.pdbx_strand_id
1 'polypeptide(L)'
;MRGPAVLLLVAAVTALGAGPAQAEGYRYWSFWQRDGGSWSYATEGPATARPADGDVEGFRFSVSVNTQDAAKPRGTAGFDEICAGIPAEDGRKRVALLLDFGTAEDAPDGERPPEPRTECASVPEDATSGEALAAVAKPLRYNTSALLCAIAGYPERGCGEQVSGDAGAADGGADPSGGSGSDGSDDGRSGDDRAGEPAGGDGGGSSTGLYAGAAAVAVLAAGAAWQARRRRG
;
A
#
# COMPACT_ATOMS: atom_id res chain seq x y z
N MET A 1 3.56 54.59 0.07
CA MET A 1 2.59 53.82 -0.75
C MET A 1 3.34 52.73 -1.52
N ARG A 2 3.65 51.59 -0.89
CA ARG A 2 4.31 50.42 -1.52
C ARG A 2 3.76 49.10 -0.92
N GLY A 3 2.48 49.10 -0.54
CA GLY A 3 1.83 48.02 0.21
C GLY A 3 0.98 47.00 -0.58
N PRO A 4 0.38 47.31 -1.74
CA PRO A 4 -0.56 46.38 -2.36
C PRO A 4 0.09 45.36 -3.30
N ALA A 5 1.22 45.70 -3.93
CA ALA A 5 1.84 44.85 -4.94
C ALA A 5 2.56 43.61 -4.36
N VAL A 6 3.13 43.72 -3.16
CA VAL A 6 3.85 42.61 -2.52
C VAL A 6 2.88 41.56 -1.95
N LEU A 7 1.71 41.96 -1.45
CA LEU A 7 0.68 41.03 -0.97
C LEU A 7 0.04 40.21 -2.10
N LEU A 8 -0.13 40.80 -3.29
CA LEU A 8 -0.68 40.11 -4.45
C LEU A 8 0.26 39.03 -5.01
N LEU A 9 1.58 39.24 -4.92
CA LEU A 9 2.57 38.26 -5.37
C LEU A 9 2.68 37.05 -4.45
N VAL A 10 2.50 37.21 -3.13
CA VAL A 10 2.54 36.07 -2.19
C VAL A 10 1.29 35.18 -2.31
N ALA A 11 0.12 35.77 -2.57
CA ALA A 11 -1.11 35.00 -2.76
C ALA A 11 -1.13 34.18 -4.07
N ALA A 12 -0.45 34.67 -5.12
CA ALA A 12 -0.36 33.96 -6.40
C ALA A 12 0.55 32.71 -6.30
N VAL A 13 1.64 32.77 -5.53
CA VAL A 13 2.59 31.65 -5.38
C VAL A 13 2.00 30.48 -4.59
N THR A 14 1.08 30.70 -3.64
CA THR A 14 0.42 29.61 -2.90
C THR A 14 -0.64 28.87 -3.71
N ALA A 15 -1.14 29.44 -4.80
CA ALA A 15 -2.18 28.82 -5.63
C ALA A 15 -1.64 27.86 -6.70
N LEU A 16 -0.32 27.85 -6.95
CA LEU A 16 0.31 27.04 -8.02
C LEU A 16 0.90 25.70 -7.53
N GLY A 17 0.79 25.37 -6.24
CA GLY A 17 1.52 24.25 -5.63
C GLY A 17 0.68 23.13 -4.99
N ALA A 18 -0.64 23.25 -4.91
CA ALA A 18 -1.49 22.19 -4.39
C ALA A 18 -2.16 21.44 -5.55
N GLY A 19 -1.39 20.59 -6.23
CA GLY A 19 -1.99 19.53 -7.04
C GLY A 19 -2.90 18.68 -6.15
N PRO A 20 -4.02 18.14 -6.66
CA PRO A 20 -4.82 17.21 -5.88
C PRO A 20 -3.92 16.07 -5.39
N ALA A 21 -3.87 15.83 -4.08
CA ALA A 21 -3.27 14.62 -3.55
C ALA A 21 -4.06 13.45 -4.15
N GLN A 22 -3.51 12.84 -5.19
CA GLN A 22 -4.11 11.67 -5.80
C GLN A 22 -4.10 10.60 -4.71
N ALA A 23 -5.28 10.10 -4.35
CA ALA A 23 -5.41 9.00 -3.42
C ALA A 23 -4.92 7.74 -4.16
N GLU A 24 -3.62 7.48 -4.09
CA GLU A 24 -3.02 6.27 -4.62
C GLU A 24 -3.62 5.08 -3.86
N GLY A 25 -4.40 4.26 -4.55
CA GLY A 25 -4.94 3.02 -4.00
C GLY A 25 -3.85 1.98 -3.95
N TYR A 26 -3.84 1.12 -2.94
CA TYR A 26 -2.97 -0.04 -2.89
C TYR A 26 -3.81 -1.30 -3.08
N ARG A 27 -3.31 -2.25 -3.86
CA ARG A 27 -3.94 -3.56 -4.03
C ARG A 27 -3.33 -4.57 -3.05
N TYR A 28 -4.09 -5.03 -2.06
CA TYR A 28 -3.56 -5.90 -1.01
C TYR A 28 -4.62 -6.79 -0.36
N TRP A 29 -4.16 -7.78 0.42
CA TRP A 29 -4.99 -8.58 1.32
C TRP A 29 -5.17 -7.84 2.65
N SER A 30 -6.38 -7.35 2.89
CA SER A 30 -6.79 -6.81 4.19
C SER A 30 -7.23 -7.94 5.13
N PHE A 31 -7.02 -7.74 6.44
CA PHE A 31 -7.32 -8.71 7.48
C PHE A 31 -8.35 -8.13 8.47
N TRP A 32 -9.37 -8.93 8.76
CA TRP A 32 -10.56 -8.52 9.48
C TRP A 32 -10.91 -9.53 10.56
N GLN A 33 -11.41 -9.01 11.68
CA GLN A 33 -12.02 -9.82 12.73
C GLN A 33 -13.51 -9.54 12.74
N ARG A 34 -14.31 -10.57 13.07
CA ARG A 34 -15.74 -10.42 13.20
C ARG A 34 -16.16 -10.52 14.65
N ASP A 35 -16.86 -9.50 15.13
CA ASP A 35 -17.58 -9.54 16.39
C ASP A 35 -19.09 -9.54 16.10
N GLY A 36 -19.74 -10.64 16.45
CA GLY A 36 -21.11 -10.94 16.06
C GLY A 36 -21.30 -10.83 14.54
N GLY A 37 -22.11 -9.87 14.10
CA GLY A 37 -22.41 -9.66 12.69
C GLY A 37 -21.42 -8.74 11.95
N SER A 38 -20.56 -8.02 12.66
CA SER A 38 -19.84 -6.85 12.14
C SER A 38 -18.34 -7.09 11.96
N TRP A 39 -17.79 -6.61 10.84
CA TRP A 39 -16.35 -6.63 10.58
C TRP A 39 -15.65 -5.42 11.17
N SER A 40 -14.56 -5.67 11.89
CA SER A 40 -13.56 -4.70 12.33
C SER A 40 -12.22 -4.96 11.62
N TYR A 41 -11.56 -3.89 11.18
CA TYR A 41 -10.22 -4.01 10.61
C TYR A 41 -9.27 -4.46 11.73
N ALA A 42 -8.47 -5.50 11.48
CA ALA A 42 -7.61 -6.06 12.52
C ALA A 42 -6.51 -5.08 12.93
N THR A 43 -6.30 -4.92 14.24
CA THR A 43 -5.23 -4.08 14.79
C THR A 43 -3.88 -4.79 14.83
N GLU A 44 -3.89 -6.12 14.69
CA GLU A 44 -2.73 -6.99 14.66
C GLU A 44 -2.65 -7.72 13.32
N GLY A 45 -1.44 -8.07 12.88
CA GLY A 45 -1.25 -8.83 11.66
C GLY A 45 -1.57 -10.33 11.87
N PRO A 46 -1.85 -11.09 10.80
CA PRO A 46 -2.15 -12.52 10.91
C PRO A 46 -1.04 -13.33 11.56
N ALA A 47 0.22 -12.89 11.44
CA ALA A 47 1.37 -13.58 12.02
C ALA A 47 1.48 -13.45 13.55
N THR A 48 0.70 -12.56 14.19
CA THR A 48 0.74 -12.35 15.65
C THR A 48 -0.62 -12.50 16.31
N ALA A 49 -1.70 -12.19 15.60
CA ALA A 49 -3.06 -12.34 16.10
C ALA A 49 -3.32 -13.81 16.50
N ARG A 50 -3.88 -13.99 17.69
CA ARG A 50 -4.22 -15.31 18.25
C ARG A 50 -5.72 -15.35 18.57
N PRO A 51 -6.55 -15.80 17.61
CA PRO A 51 -7.99 -15.92 17.82
C PRO A 51 -8.32 -17.02 18.84
N ALA A 52 -9.50 -16.92 19.45
CA ALA A 52 -10.10 -17.97 20.26
C ALA A 52 -10.73 -19.08 19.39
N ASP A 53 -11.05 -20.23 20.00
CA ASP A 53 -11.97 -21.20 19.37
C ASP A 53 -13.33 -20.54 19.18
N GLY A 54 -13.91 -20.64 17.98
CA GLY A 54 -15.18 -19.99 17.68
C GLY A 54 -15.06 -18.68 16.90
N ASP A 55 -13.87 -18.11 16.80
CA ASP A 55 -13.69 -16.82 16.14
C ASP A 55 -13.90 -16.92 14.62
N VAL A 56 -14.44 -15.84 14.06
CA VAL A 56 -14.59 -15.65 12.61
C VAL A 56 -13.66 -14.54 12.16
N GLU A 57 -12.78 -14.87 11.23
CA GLU A 57 -11.83 -13.92 10.63
C GLU A 57 -12.04 -13.85 9.11
N GLY A 58 -11.62 -12.74 8.52
CA GLY A 58 -11.80 -12.46 7.10
C GLY A 58 -10.52 -11.97 6.44
N PHE A 59 -10.25 -12.49 5.25
CA PHE A 59 -9.22 -11.99 4.35
C PHE A 59 -9.89 -11.46 3.11
N ARG A 60 -9.69 -10.17 2.80
CA ARG A 60 -10.31 -9.50 1.66
C ARG A 60 -9.25 -8.88 0.77
N PHE A 61 -9.16 -9.36 -0.46
CA PHE A 61 -8.33 -8.75 -1.49
C PHE A 61 -9.08 -7.62 -2.18
N SER A 62 -8.53 -6.41 -2.13
CA SER A 62 -9.11 -5.24 -2.80
C SER A 62 -8.09 -4.15 -3.08
N VAL A 63 -8.49 -3.17 -3.90
CA VAL A 63 -7.80 -1.88 -3.98
C VAL A 63 -8.39 -0.93 -2.95
N SER A 64 -7.57 -0.40 -2.04
CA SER A 64 -8.02 0.57 -1.03
C SER A 64 -7.03 1.72 -0.87
N VAL A 65 -7.55 2.94 -0.71
CA VAL A 65 -6.74 4.18 -0.54
C VAL A 65 -6.26 4.38 0.88
N ASN A 66 -7.00 3.87 1.87
CA ASN A 66 -6.63 3.88 3.28
C ASN A 66 -7.40 2.76 4.01
N THR A 67 -7.06 2.49 5.27
CA THR A 67 -7.68 1.41 6.07
C THR A 67 -9.09 1.73 6.58
N GLN A 68 -9.48 3.01 6.67
CA GLN A 68 -10.81 3.43 7.13
C GLN A 68 -11.88 3.12 6.08
N ASP A 69 -11.50 3.22 4.81
CA ASP A 69 -12.36 2.95 3.65
C ASP A 69 -12.08 1.56 3.02
N ALA A 70 -11.28 0.72 3.68
CA ALA A 70 -10.94 -0.60 3.16
C ALA A 70 -12.20 -1.47 2.99
N ALA A 71 -12.30 -2.13 1.83
CA ALA A 71 -13.41 -3.01 1.54
C ALA A 71 -13.44 -4.17 2.55
N LYS A 72 -14.62 -4.43 3.11
CA LYS A 72 -14.85 -5.52 4.06
C LYS A 72 -15.02 -6.86 3.33
N PRO A 73 -14.74 -8.00 3.99
CA PRO A 73 -15.07 -9.31 3.45
C PRO A 73 -16.57 -9.42 3.16
N ARG A 74 -16.92 -9.94 1.98
CA ARG A 74 -18.31 -10.18 1.56
C ARG A 74 -18.76 -11.54 2.07
N GLY A 75 -20.00 -11.60 2.54
CA GLY A 75 -20.60 -12.80 3.11
C GLY A 75 -20.90 -12.66 4.60
N THR A 76 -21.81 -13.51 5.08
CA THR A 76 -22.39 -13.38 6.43
C THR A 76 -22.32 -14.66 7.25
N ALA A 77 -21.84 -15.77 6.68
CA ALA A 77 -21.72 -17.05 7.37
C ALA A 77 -20.93 -16.90 8.68
N GLY A 78 -21.51 -17.42 9.76
CA GLY A 78 -20.92 -17.41 11.09
C GLY A 78 -20.14 -18.69 11.38
N PHE A 79 -19.51 -18.74 12.56
CA PHE A 79 -18.74 -19.90 13.00
C PHE A 79 -19.54 -21.21 12.93
N ASP A 80 -20.76 -21.22 13.46
CA ASP A 80 -21.59 -22.44 13.51
C ASP A 80 -21.91 -22.99 12.13
N GLU A 81 -22.00 -22.14 11.12
CA GLU A 81 -22.24 -22.54 9.72
C GLU A 81 -20.94 -23.06 9.08
N ILE A 82 -19.86 -22.29 9.21
CA ILE A 82 -18.56 -22.60 8.56
C ILE A 82 -17.92 -23.85 9.16
N CYS A 83 -18.04 -24.03 10.48
CA CYS A 83 -17.39 -25.09 11.24
C CYS A 83 -18.34 -26.22 11.67
N ALA A 84 -19.58 -26.28 11.16
CA ALA A 84 -20.62 -27.23 11.57
C ALA A 84 -20.15 -28.70 11.63
N GLY A 85 -19.26 -29.10 10.72
CA GLY A 85 -18.75 -30.47 10.58
C GLY A 85 -17.48 -30.78 11.36
N ILE A 86 -16.90 -29.80 12.07
CA ILE A 86 -15.62 -29.97 12.78
C ILE A 86 -15.87 -30.01 14.29
N PRO A 87 -15.70 -31.19 14.94
CA PRO A 87 -15.89 -31.29 16.38
C PRO A 87 -14.81 -30.50 17.13
N ALA A 88 -15.14 -30.06 18.34
CA ALA A 88 -14.14 -29.55 19.26
C ALA A 88 -13.23 -30.70 19.72
N GLU A 89 -11.93 -30.43 19.82
CA GLU A 89 -10.91 -31.39 20.24
C GLU A 89 -9.99 -30.73 21.27
N ASP A 90 -9.62 -31.47 22.32
CA ASP A 90 -8.72 -30.96 23.35
C ASP A 90 -7.36 -30.54 22.75
N GLY A 91 -6.84 -29.39 23.16
CA GLY A 91 -5.57 -28.85 22.66
C GLY A 91 -5.66 -28.24 21.26
N ARG A 92 -6.87 -28.12 20.70
CA ARG A 92 -7.12 -27.48 19.40
C ARG A 92 -8.19 -26.40 19.51
N LYS A 93 -8.11 -25.46 18.59
CA LYS A 93 -9.16 -24.47 18.32
C LYS A 93 -9.56 -24.50 16.86
N ARG A 94 -10.79 -24.10 16.60
CA ARG A 94 -11.40 -23.93 15.29
C ARG A 94 -11.54 -22.44 15.02
N VAL A 95 -11.00 -22.01 13.90
CA VAL A 95 -11.11 -20.64 13.42
C VAL A 95 -11.83 -20.68 12.08
N ALA A 96 -12.96 -19.98 11.99
CA ALA A 96 -13.72 -19.86 10.76
C ALA A 96 -13.13 -18.73 9.91
N LEU A 97 -12.71 -19.04 8.70
CA LEU A 97 -12.08 -18.08 7.78
C LEU A 97 -13.00 -17.80 6.60
N LEU A 98 -13.27 -16.52 6.35
CA LEU A 98 -13.88 -16.06 5.10
C LEU A 98 -12.77 -15.56 4.17
N LEU A 99 -12.59 -16.23 3.04
CA LEU A 99 -11.60 -15.89 2.03
C LEU A 99 -12.31 -15.21 0.86
N ASP A 100 -12.19 -13.88 0.80
CA ASP A 100 -12.78 -13.05 -0.24
C ASP A 100 -11.69 -12.54 -1.19
N PHE A 101 -11.61 -13.16 -2.37
CA PHE A 101 -10.52 -12.99 -3.32
C PHE A 101 -10.59 -11.73 -4.19
N GLY A 102 -11.62 -10.90 -4.12
CA GLY A 102 -11.73 -9.79 -5.09
C GLY A 102 -13.03 -9.77 -5.84
N THR A 103 -13.37 -8.60 -6.36
CA THR A 103 -14.12 -8.50 -7.60
C THR A 103 -13.15 -8.50 -8.79
N ALA A 104 -13.68 -8.56 -10.01
CA ALA A 104 -12.88 -8.37 -11.21
C ALA A 104 -12.19 -6.98 -11.26
N GLU A 105 -12.77 -5.96 -10.61
CA GLU A 105 -12.18 -4.61 -10.53
C GLU A 105 -10.96 -4.57 -9.60
N ASP A 106 -10.91 -5.45 -8.61
CA ASP A 106 -9.77 -5.57 -7.69
C ASP A 106 -8.59 -6.32 -8.31
N ALA A 107 -8.82 -7.11 -9.37
CA ALA A 107 -7.85 -8.06 -9.89
C ALA A 107 -6.67 -7.37 -10.60
N PRO A 108 -5.45 -7.95 -10.55
CA PRO A 108 -4.39 -7.58 -11.49
C PRO A 108 -4.81 -7.85 -12.94
N ASP A 109 -4.19 -7.13 -13.88
CA ASP A 109 -4.49 -7.29 -15.29
C ASP A 109 -4.28 -8.73 -15.77
N GLY A 110 -5.32 -9.25 -16.44
CA GLY A 110 -5.33 -10.61 -17.00
C GLY A 110 -5.63 -11.72 -15.97
N GLU A 111 -5.80 -11.38 -14.69
CA GLU A 111 -6.17 -12.33 -13.65
C GLU A 111 -7.67 -12.27 -13.36
N ARG A 112 -8.23 -13.36 -12.83
CA ARG A 112 -9.62 -13.43 -12.38
C ARG A 112 -9.65 -13.95 -10.95
N PRO A 113 -10.33 -13.27 -10.02
CA PRO A 113 -10.40 -13.73 -8.64
C PRO A 113 -11.19 -15.03 -8.57
N PRO A 114 -10.75 -16.01 -7.76
CA PRO A 114 -11.59 -17.12 -7.35
C PRO A 114 -12.89 -16.64 -6.69
N GLU A 115 -13.91 -17.50 -6.69
CA GLU A 115 -15.13 -17.23 -5.92
C GLU A 115 -14.80 -17.15 -4.41
N PRO A 116 -15.44 -16.24 -3.66
CA PRO A 116 -15.32 -16.21 -2.21
C PRO A 116 -15.73 -17.55 -1.61
N ARG A 117 -14.98 -18.00 -0.60
CA ARG A 117 -15.26 -19.27 0.09
C ARG A 117 -14.92 -19.19 1.56
N THR A 118 -15.53 -20.09 2.33
CA THR A 118 -15.28 -20.22 3.76
C THR A 118 -14.53 -21.51 4.04
N GLU A 119 -13.65 -21.47 5.04
CA GLU A 119 -12.87 -22.62 5.49
C GLU A 119 -12.88 -22.67 7.01
N CYS A 120 -12.89 -23.88 7.60
CA CYS A 120 -12.74 -24.05 9.03
C CYS A 120 -11.37 -24.66 9.34
N ALA A 121 -10.51 -23.88 9.99
CA ALA A 121 -9.17 -24.33 10.37
C ALA A 121 -9.18 -24.91 11.80
N SER A 122 -8.91 -26.21 11.95
CA SER A 122 -8.60 -26.81 13.26
C SER A 122 -7.09 -26.78 13.49
N VAL A 123 -6.63 -25.98 14.44
CA VAL A 123 -5.20 -25.68 14.71
C VAL A 123 -4.87 -25.80 16.20
N PRO A 124 -3.59 -25.91 16.60
CA PRO A 124 -3.21 -25.82 18.03
C PRO A 124 -3.76 -24.55 18.70
N GLU A 125 -4.05 -24.64 20.00
CA GLU A 125 -4.65 -23.52 20.76
C GLU A 125 -3.81 -22.22 20.72
N ASP A 126 -2.49 -22.33 20.66
CA ASP A 126 -1.56 -21.20 20.60
C ASP A 126 -1.29 -20.68 19.18
N ALA A 127 -1.89 -21.29 18.16
CA ALA A 127 -1.70 -20.92 16.77
C ALA A 127 -2.19 -19.50 16.46
N THR A 128 -1.52 -18.88 15.50
CA THR A 128 -1.84 -17.55 14.97
C THR A 128 -2.87 -17.64 13.84
N SER A 129 -3.54 -16.52 13.51
CA SER A 129 -4.44 -16.42 12.36
C SER A 129 -3.74 -16.80 11.04
N GLY A 130 -2.45 -16.50 10.92
CA GLY A 130 -1.62 -16.88 9.77
C GLY A 130 -1.40 -18.39 9.68
N GLU A 131 -1.21 -19.07 10.81
CA GLU A 131 -1.12 -20.53 10.87
C GLU A 131 -2.47 -21.19 10.57
N ALA A 132 -3.58 -20.60 11.06
CA ALA A 132 -4.94 -21.01 10.71
C ALA A 132 -5.20 -20.89 9.20
N LEU A 133 -4.86 -19.76 8.60
CA LEU A 133 -4.95 -19.56 7.15
C LEU A 133 -4.09 -20.55 6.38
N ALA A 134 -2.84 -20.76 6.80
CA ALA A 134 -1.92 -21.68 6.17
C ALA A 134 -2.36 -23.15 6.27
N ALA A 135 -3.21 -23.51 7.24
CA ALA A 135 -3.75 -24.86 7.35
C ALA A 135 -4.75 -25.19 6.24
N VAL A 136 -5.45 -24.19 5.69
CA VAL A 136 -6.60 -24.40 4.78
C VAL A 136 -6.48 -23.72 3.41
N ALA A 137 -5.55 -22.78 3.23
CA ALA A 137 -5.51 -21.92 2.04
C ALA A 137 -4.12 -21.78 1.39
N LYS A 138 -3.31 -22.83 1.43
CA LYS A 138 -2.00 -22.86 0.73
C LYS A 138 -2.16 -22.92 -0.79
N PRO A 139 -1.16 -22.43 -1.56
CA PRO A 139 0.07 -21.80 -1.10
C PRO A 139 -0.15 -20.34 -0.65
N LEU A 140 0.57 -19.95 0.40
CA LEU A 140 0.67 -18.53 0.80
C LEU A 140 1.97 -17.95 0.27
N ARG A 141 1.94 -16.70 -0.22
CA ARG A 141 3.13 -15.95 -0.62
C ARG A 141 3.26 -14.71 0.24
N TYR A 142 4.46 -14.44 0.73
CA TYR A 142 4.80 -13.25 1.50
C TYR A 142 5.99 -12.53 0.86
N ASN A 143 6.06 -11.21 1.02
CA ASN A 143 7.25 -10.45 0.67
C ASN A 143 8.25 -10.40 1.84
N THR A 144 9.39 -9.74 1.63
CA THR A 144 10.45 -9.60 2.63
C THR A 144 10.04 -8.81 3.88
N SER A 145 8.95 -8.04 3.80
CA SER A 145 8.37 -7.28 4.90
C SER A 145 7.24 -8.04 5.61
N ALA A 146 7.08 -9.34 5.32
CA ALA A 146 6.02 -10.20 5.84
C ALA A 146 4.59 -9.77 5.44
N LEU A 147 4.43 -8.98 4.38
CA LEU A 147 3.12 -8.69 3.82
C LEU A 147 2.58 -9.94 3.12
N LEU A 148 1.33 -10.31 3.39
CA LEU A 148 0.64 -11.40 2.70
C LEU A 148 0.31 -10.96 1.26
N CYS A 149 1.01 -11.55 0.30
CA CYS A 149 0.88 -11.25 -1.12
C CYS A 149 -0.17 -12.11 -1.81
N ALA A 150 -0.27 -13.38 -1.44
CA ALA A 150 -1.18 -14.32 -2.09
C ALA A 150 -1.73 -15.37 -1.14
N ILE A 151 -2.99 -15.75 -1.36
CA ILE A 151 -3.68 -16.85 -0.69
C ILE A 151 -4.12 -17.83 -1.77
N ALA A 152 -3.89 -19.13 -1.57
CA ALA A 152 -4.21 -20.18 -2.55
C ALA A 152 -3.70 -19.86 -3.98
N GLY A 153 -2.54 -19.18 -4.06
CA GLY A 153 -1.94 -18.77 -5.34
C GLY A 153 -2.49 -17.50 -5.97
N TYR A 154 -3.49 -16.83 -5.37
CA TYR A 154 -4.06 -15.58 -5.89
C TYR A 154 -3.71 -14.34 -5.04
N PRO A 155 -3.36 -13.20 -5.66
CA PRO A 155 -3.00 -13.07 -7.08
C PRO A 155 -1.72 -13.85 -7.40
N GLU A 156 -1.59 -14.27 -8.66
CA GLU A 156 -0.42 -15.02 -9.13
C GLU A 156 0.84 -14.17 -9.02
N ARG A 157 0.69 -12.86 -9.29
CA ARG A 157 1.77 -11.88 -9.26
C ARG A 157 1.40 -10.67 -8.42
N GLY A 158 2.44 -9.89 -8.11
CA GLY A 158 2.33 -8.66 -7.34
C GLY A 158 2.27 -8.86 -5.82
N CYS A 159 2.40 -7.78 -5.06
CA CYS A 159 2.35 -7.78 -3.60
C CYS A 159 2.24 -6.36 -3.02
N GLY A 160 1.07 -5.72 -3.14
CA GLY A 160 0.88 -4.38 -2.58
C GLY A 160 1.20 -3.25 -3.56
N GLU A 161 0.98 -3.45 -4.86
CA GLU A 161 1.20 -2.40 -5.85
C GLU A 161 0.31 -1.19 -5.60
N GLN A 162 0.87 -0.01 -5.86
CA GLN A 162 0.08 1.19 -6.08
C GLN A 162 -0.70 1.05 -7.38
N VAL A 163 -1.98 1.36 -7.32
CA VAL A 163 -2.87 1.49 -8.46
C VAL A 163 -3.07 2.98 -8.67
N SER A 164 -2.58 3.47 -9.81
CA SER A 164 -2.86 4.85 -10.21
C SER A 164 -4.37 4.99 -10.41
N GLY A 165 -4.96 6.05 -9.85
CA GLY A 165 -6.33 6.41 -10.19
C GLY A 165 -6.37 6.85 -11.65
N ASP A 166 -6.87 6.00 -12.54
CA ASP A 166 -7.10 6.36 -13.93
C ASP A 166 -8.24 7.38 -14.01
N ALA A 167 -7.91 8.66 -13.91
CA ALA A 167 -8.76 9.72 -14.42
C ALA A 167 -8.64 9.71 -15.94
N GLY A 168 -9.50 8.92 -16.60
CA GLY A 168 -9.60 8.85 -18.05
C GLY A 168 -9.81 10.23 -18.70
N ALA A 169 -8.85 10.57 -19.56
CA ALA A 169 -8.89 11.38 -20.78
C ALA A 169 -9.88 12.56 -20.90
N ALA A 170 -9.32 13.76 -21.11
CA ALA A 170 -9.79 14.64 -22.17
C ALA A 170 -8.75 14.63 -23.32
N ASP A 171 -9.19 14.06 -24.43
CA ASP A 171 -8.63 14.16 -25.78
C ASP A 171 -8.37 15.63 -26.17
N GLY A 172 -7.28 15.87 -26.91
CA GLY A 172 -6.81 17.23 -27.16
C GLY A 172 -5.60 17.40 -28.07
N GLY A 173 -5.44 16.55 -29.09
CA GLY A 173 -4.99 16.99 -30.42
C GLY A 173 -3.51 17.33 -30.72
N ALA A 174 -3.07 16.72 -31.83
CA ALA A 174 -2.16 17.23 -32.87
C ALA A 174 -0.65 16.93 -32.77
N ASP A 175 -0.25 15.87 -33.48
CA ASP A 175 0.87 15.89 -34.46
C ASP A 175 0.70 17.06 -35.46
N PRO A 176 1.73 17.60 -36.16
CA PRO A 176 2.72 16.77 -36.88
C PRO A 176 4.15 17.33 -37.08
N SER A 177 5.03 16.43 -37.55
CA SER A 177 6.03 16.63 -38.64
C SER A 177 7.52 16.71 -38.30
N GLY A 178 8.26 15.76 -38.89
CA GLY A 178 9.53 15.96 -39.62
C GLY A 178 10.82 15.93 -38.78
N GLY A 179 11.90 15.25 -39.18
CA GLY A 179 12.18 14.42 -40.34
C GLY A 179 13.64 13.93 -40.34
N SER A 180 13.87 12.89 -41.15
CA SER A 180 15.09 12.49 -41.88
C SER A 180 16.48 12.39 -41.22
N GLY A 181 17.08 11.20 -41.46
CA GLY A 181 18.51 10.99 -41.79
C GLY A 181 19.40 10.68 -40.58
N SER A 182 20.34 9.75 -40.61
CA SER A 182 20.98 9.01 -41.71
C SER A 182 21.88 7.91 -41.13
N ASP A 183 22.21 6.95 -41.97
CA ASP A 183 23.03 5.76 -41.79
C ASP A 183 24.39 5.94 -41.09
N GLY A 184 24.92 4.83 -40.55
CA GLY A 184 26.35 4.65 -40.30
C GLY A 184 26.71 3.49 -39.36
N SER A 185 26.82 2.28 -39.91
CA SER A 185 27.55 1.17 -39.30
C SER A 185 29.05 1.44 -39.27
N ASP A 186 29.78 1.01 -38.23
CA ASP A 186 31.02 0.22 -38.38
C ASP A 186 31.61 -0.25 -37.03
N ASP A 187 32.39 -1.31 -37.16
CA ASP A 187 32.82 -2.28 -36.16
C ASP A 187 34.03 -1.87 -35.27
N GLY A 188 34.18 -2.58 -34.13
CA GLY A 188 35.48 -3.24 -33.84
C GLY A 188 36.30 -2.85 -32.59
N ARG A 189 36.39 -3.83 -31.67
CA ARG A 189 37.58 -4.34 -30.93
C ARG A 189 38.22 -3.57 -29.75
N SER A 190 38.12 -4.24 -28.58
CA SER A 190 39.18 -4.73 -27.66
C SER A 190 40.44 -3.90 -27.31
N GLY A 191 40.73 -3.79 -26.00
CA GLY A 191 42.11 -3.90 -25.47
C GLY A 191 42.53 -2.96 -24.31
N ASP A 192 42.58 -3.54 -23.09
CA ASP A 192 43.56 -3.41 -21.97
C ASP A 192 44.00 -2.07 -21.31
N ASP A 193 43.82 -2.06 -19.97
CA ASP A 193 44.74 -1.69 -18.86
C ASP A 193 45.62 -0.42 -18.91
N ARG A 194 45.31 0.56 -18.03
CA ARG A 194 46.07 0.89 -16.79
C ARG A 194 45.63 2.20 -16.09
N ALA A 195 45.46 2.08 -14.77
CA ALA A 195 45.76 3.00 -13.66
C ALA A 195 45.66 4.54 -13.85
N GLY A 196 44.81 5.15 -13.01
CA GLY A 196 44.86 6.58 -12.66
C GLY A 196 43.69 7.03 -11.79
N GLU A 197 43.85 7.03 -10.46
CA GLU A 197 43.26 8.08 -9.59
C GLU A 197 44.10 9.36 -9.76
N PRO A 198 43.60 10.58 -9.47
CA PRO A 198 42.44 10.93 -8.64
C PRO A 198 41.50 11.96 -9.31
N ALA A 199 40.20 11.96 -8.98
CA ALA A 199 39.37 13.16 -9.11
C ALA A 199 38.04 13.01 -8.37
N GLY A 200 37.72 14.00 -7.54
CA GLY A 200 36.40 14.15 -6.96
C GLY A 200 35.31 14.21 -8.02
N GLY A 201 34.24 13.46 -7.79
CA GLY A 201 33.01 13.53 -8.55
C GLY A 201 31.88 13.92 -7.62
N ASP A 202 31.46 15.18 -7.73
CA ASP A 202 30.21 15.70 -7.18
C ASP A 202 29.03 14.87 -7.70
N GLY A 203 28.50 14.01 -6.84
CA GLY A 203 27.21 13.36 -7.05
C GLY A 203 26.10 14.36 -6.78
N GLY A 204 25.61 15.01 -7.84
CA GLY A 204 24.44 15.88 -7.83
C GLY A 204 23.16 15.12 -7.45
N GLY A 205 22.93 14.94 -6.16
CA GLY A 205 21.61 14.73 -5.58
C GLY A 205 21.12 16.07 -5.04
N SER A 206 20.03 16.59 -5.58
CA SER A 206 19.40 17.86 -5.19
C SER A 206 19.12 17.91 -3.68
N SER A 207 20.04 18.51 -2.94
CA SER A 207 20.01 18.73 -1.48
C SER A 207 19.08 19.88 -1.06
N THR A 208 18.19 20.32 -1.94
CA THR A 208 17.21 21.38 -1.69
C THR A 208 16.21 21.02 -0.58
N GLY A 209 15.97 19.73 -0.33
CA GLY A 209 15.08 19.27 0.75
C GLY A 209 15.61 19.54 2.17
N LEU A 210 16.93 19.46 2.38
CA LEU A 210 17.53 19.70 3.70
C LEU A 210 17.51 21.19 4.09
N TYR A 211 17.76 22.08 3.13
CA TYR A 211 17.72 23.52 3.38
C TYR A 211 16.29 24.04 3.58
N ALA A 212 15.31 23.48 2.86
CA ALA A 212 13.89 23.80 3.06
C ALA A 212 13.40 23.38 4.46
N GLY A 213 13.80 22.18 4.92
CA GLY A 213 13.47 21.70 6.27
C GLY A 213 14.07 22.56 7.38
N ALA A 214 15.35 22.93 7.26
CA ALA A 214 16.04 23.77 8.25
C ALA A 214 15.42 25.18 8.36
N ALA A 215 15.02 25.77 7.23
CA ALA A 215 14.37 27.09 7.21
C ALA A 215 13.01 27.08 7.92
N ALA A 216 12.20 26.04 7.73
CA ALA A 216 10.90 25.90 8.37
C ALA A 216 11.03 25.83 9.91
N VAL A 217 11.99 25.05 10.41
CA VAL A 217 12.24 24.92 11.87
C VAL A 217 12.71 26.24 12.48
N ALA A 218 13.57 26.99 11.79
CA ALA A 218 14.05 28.28 12.27
C ALA A 218 12.92 29.32 12.38
N VAL A 219 11.98 29.33 11.41
CA VAL A 219 10.81 30.23 11.44
C VAL A 219 9.88 29.88 12.59
N LEU A 220 9.61 28.59 12.83
CA LEU A 220 8.77 28.14 13.94
C LEU A 220 9.39 28.49 15.31
N ALA A 221 10.71 28.30 15.46
CA ALA A 221 11.42 28.67 16.68
C ALA A 221 11.37 30.19 16.95
N ALA A 222 11.52 31.01 15.91
CA ALA A 222 11.40 32.46 16.02
C ALA A 222 9.98 32.91 16.41
N GLY A 223 8.95 32.28 15.83
CA GLY A 223 7.55 32.52 16.17
C GLY A 223 7.23 32.19 17.62
N ALA A 224 7.69 31.03 18.10
CA ALA A 224 7.51 30.61 19.50
C ALA A 224 8.21 31.56 20.48
N ALA A 225 9.42 32.01 20.17
CA ALA A 225 10.16 32.97 21.00
C ALA A 225 9.46 34.34 21.07
N TRP A 226 8.91 34.83 19.96
CA TRP A 226 8.17 36.08 19.92
C TRP A 226 6.87 36.00 20.73
N GLN A 227 6.14 34.88 20.60
CA GLN A 227 4.90 34.65 21.33
C GLN A 227 5.14 34.51 22.84
N ALA A 228 6.25 33.89 23.25
CA ALA A 228 6.66 33.80 24.65
C ALA A 228 7.03 35.17 25.26
N ARG A 229 7.68 36.05 24.49
CA ARG A 229 8.00 37.42 24.92
C ARG A 229 6.75 38.27 25.11
N ARG A 230 5.75 38.11 24.24
CA ARG A 230 4.48 38.86 24.32
C ARG A 230 3.57 38.44 25.48
N ARG A 231 3.83 37.29 26.10
CA ARG A 231 3.10 36.81 27.30
C ARG A 231 3.77 37.19 28.62
N ARG A 232 4.97 37.78 28.59
CA ARG A 232 5.76 38.16 29.78
C ARG A 232 5.91 39.68 29.96
N GLY A 233 5.31 40.49 29.09
CA GLY A 233 5.13 41.93 29.27
C GLY A 233 3.66 42.24 29.26
#